data_AF-A0A933GC15-F1
#
_entry.id   AF-A0A933GC15-F1
#
_cell.length_a   1.000
_cell.length_b   1.000
_cell.length_c   1.000
_cell.angle_alpha   90.00
_cell.angle_beta   90.00
_cell.angle_gamma   90.00
#
_symmetry.space_group_name_H-M   'P 1'
#
loop_
_entity.id
_entity.type
_entity.pdbx_description
1 polymer ?
#
loop_
_entity_poly.entity_id
_entity_poly.type
_entity_poly.pdbx_seq_one_letter_code
_entity_poly.pdbx_strand_id
1 'polypeptide(L)'
;METVDLVETFNFLYGLHVERLETWVNDTEKRTYRAVKGKHPDGRRVLVLWRDTEGLDPVVERRFLEEKLREEGSFDEVLINGDTATPSVRSLDGLFKRLLEDGEE
;
A
#
# COMPACT_ATOMS: atom_id res chain seq x y z
N MET A 1 10.44 16.05 -18.14
CA MET A 1 10.57 15.20 -16.94
C MET A 1 9.26 14.46 -16.83
N GLU A 2 9.22 13.21 -17.27
CA GLU A 2 8.07 12.36 -17.02
C GLU A 2 8.00 12.14 -15.52
N THR A 3 6.89 12.56 -14.91
CA THR A 3 6.62 12.28 -13.50
C THR A 3 6.26 10.81 -13.41
N VAL A 4 7.16 10.00 -12.86
CA VAL A 4 6.90 8.57 -12.62
C VAL A 4 5.79 8.45 -11.59
N ASP A 5 4.64 7.87 -11.97
CA ASP A 5 3.61 7.47 -11.01
C ASP A 5 4.10 6.19 -10.31
N LEU A 6 4.56 6.36 -9.06
CA LEU A 6 5.11 5.26 -8.25
C LEU A 6 4.07 4.18 -7.97
N VAL A 7 2.78 4.55 -7.91
CA VAL A 7 1.69 3.60 -7.64
C VAL A 7 1.52 2.66 -8.83
N GLU A 8 1.41 3.23 -10.04
CA GLU A 8 1.31 2.45 -11.28
C GLU A 8 2.57 1.63 -11.54
N THR A 9 3.74 2.22 -11.30
CA THR A 9 5.04 1.55 -11.48
C THR A 9 5.15 0.34 -10.54
N PHE A 10 4.84 0.50 -9.26
CA PHE A 10 4.85 -0.61 -8.30
C PHE A 10 3.86 -1.70 -8.71
N ASN A 11 2.62 -1.33 -9.05
CA ASN A 11 1.60 -2.31 -9.44
C ASN A 11 2.05 -3.13 -10.66
N PHE A 12 2.65 -2.47 -11.66
CA PHE A 12 3.18 -3.13 -12.84
C PHE A 12 4.31 -4.10 -12.50
N LEU A 13 5.34 -3.64 -11.80
CA LEU A 13 6.50 -4.47 -11.46
C LEU A 13 6.13 -5.62 -10.52
N TYR A 14 5.19 -5.39 -9.59
CA TYR A 14 4.69 -6.43 -8.71
C TYR A 14 3.76 -7.43 -9.42
N GLY A 15 3.41 -7.19 -10.69
CA GLY A 15 2.49 -8.02 -11.46
C GLY A 15 1.06 -7.97 -10.92
N LEU A 16 0.68 -6.92 -10.19
CA LEU A 16 -0.61 -6.80 -9.56
C LEU A 16 -1.71 -6.50 -10.59
N HIS A 17 -2.70 -7.39 -10.68
CA HIS A 17 -3.92 -7.10 -11.42
C HIS A 17 -4.84 -6.22 -10.57
N VAL A 18 -4.86 -4.92 -10.86
CA VAL A 18 -5.66 -3.93 -10.11
C VAL A 18 -7.15 -4.13 -10.39
N GLU A 19 -7.92 -4.37 -9.33
CA GLU A 19 -9.37 -4.56 -9.39
C GLU A 19 -10.13 -3.30 -8.96
N ARG A 20 -9.58 -2.55 -8.00
CA ARG A 20 -10.21 -1.33 -7.47
C ARG A 20 -9.18 -0.34 -6.93
N LEU A 21 -9.43 0.93 -7.17
CA LEU A 21 -8.68 2.06 -6.61
C LEU A 21 -9.62 2.90 -5.74
N GLU A 22 -9.19 3.21 -4.53
CA GLU A 22 -9.97 3.97 -3.56
C GLU A 22 -9.12 4.96 -2.79
N THR A 23 -9.79 5.93 -2.18
CA THR A 23 -9.17 6.92 -1.31
C THR A 23 -9.76 6.75 0.08
N TRP A 24 -8.91 6.46 1.06
CA TRP A 24 -9.29 6.48 2.47
C TRP A 24 -8.78 7.74 3.14
N VAL A 25 -9.57 8.31 4.04
CA VAL A 25 -9.20 9.53 4.76
C VAL A 25 -9.19 9.23 6.25
N ASN A 26 -8.05 9.48 6.89
CA ASN A 26 -7.94 9.52 8.34
C ASN A 26 -8.31 10.93 8.79
N ASP A 27 -9.52 11.08 9.34
CA ASP A 27 -10.03 12.36 9.80
C ASP A 27 -9.28 12.96 11.00
N THR A 28 -8.53 12.15 11.75
CA THR A 28 -7.77 12.61 12.92
C THR A 28 -6.54 13.40 12.49
N GLU A 29 -5.79 12.88 11.51
CA GLU A 29 -4.57 13.51 10.99
C GLU A 29 -4.80 14.27 9.67
N LYS A 30 -6.03 14.26 9.15
CA LYS A 30 -6.37 14.75 7.80
C LYS A 30 -5.46 14.16 6.72
N ARG A 31 -5.09 12.89 6.90
CA ARG A 31 -4.19 12.15 6.01
C ARG A 31 -4.98 11.30 5.04
N THR A 32 -4.56 11.32 3.79
CA THR A 32 -5.16 10.56 2.71
C THR A 32 -4.30 9.35 2.38
N TYR A 33 -4.97 8.21 2.16
CA TYR A 33 -4.38 6.96 1.72
C TYR A 33 -4.98 6.59 0.37
N ARG A 34 -4.14 6.31 -0.63
CA ARG A 34 -4.55 5.70 -1.89
C ARG A 34 -4.45 4.19 -1.73
N ALA A 35 -5.60 3.53 -1.77
CA ALA A 35 -5.76 2.10 -1.59
C ALA A 35 -5.94 1.42 -2.95
N VAL A 36 -5.00 0.54 -3.29
CA VAL A 36 -5.05 -0.29 -4.49
C VAL A 36 -5.40 -1.71 -4.06
N LYS A 37 -6.57 -2.18 -4.48
CA LYS A 37 -7.01 -3.56 -4.26
C LYS A 37 -6.81 -4.33 -5.56
N GLY A 38 -6.21 -5.50 -5.46
CA GLY A 38 -6.02 -6.35 -6.63
C GLY A 38 -5.66 -7.76 -6.28
N LYS A 39 -5.30 -8.50 -7.32
CA LYS A 39 -4.93 -9.91 -7.23
C LYS A 39 -3.54 -10.12 -7.83
N HIS A 40 -2.68 -10.80 -7.09
CA HIS A 40 -1.37 -11.19 -7.57
C HIS A 40 -1.48 -12.47 -8.42
N PRO A 41 -0.57 -12.75 -9.39
CA PRO A 41 -0.68 -13.89 -10.29
C PRO A 41 -0.70 -15.27 -9.61
N ASP A 42 -0.15 -15.37 -8.40
CA ASP A 42 -0.22 -16.59 -7.58
C ASP A 42 -1.57 -16.79 -6.87
N GLY A 43 -2.53 -15.89 -7.08
CA GLY A 43 -3.89 -15.99 -6.56
C GLY A 43 -4.17 -15.19 -5.29
N ARG A 44 -3.14 -14.61 -4.64
CA ARG A 44 -3.30 -13.80 -3.42
C ARG A 44 -4.11 -12.53 -3.68
N ARG A 45 -5.02 -12.21 -2.77
CA ARG A 45 -5.69 -10.90 -2.68
C ARG A 45 -4.78 -9.93 -1.95
N VAL A 46 -4.39 -8.86 -2.63
CA VAL A 46 -3.42 -7.89 -2.14
C VAL A 46 -4.07 -6.52 -2.02
N LEU A 47 -3.77 -5.84 -0.91
CA LEU A 47 -4.05 -4.43 -0.72
C LEU A 47 -2.73 -3.67 -0.65
N VAL A 48 -2.55 -2.65 -1.49
CA VAL A 48 -1.39 -1.75 -1.46
C VAL A 48 -1.86 -0.36 -1.04
N LEU A 49 -1.26 0.18 0.00
CA LEU A 49 -1.57 1.47 0.58
C LEU A 49 -0.45 2.45 0.28
N TRP A 50 -0.83 3.63 -0.17
CA TRP A 50 0.08 4.74 -0.39
C TRP A 50 -0.37 5.94 0.39
N ARG A 51 0.52 6.53 1.18
CA ARG A 51 0.28 7.78 1.89
C ARG A 51 1.53 8.62 1.95
N ASP A 52 1.33 9.92 2.20
CA ASP A 52 2.39 10.78 2.69
C ASP A 52 2.87 10.31 4.07
N THR A 53 4.18 10.37 4.34
CA THR A 53 4.78 9.95 5.61
C THR A 53 5.16 11.11 6.53
N GLU A 54 5.09 12.35 6.04
CA GLU A 54 5.55 13.52 6.81
C GLU A 54 4.62 13.80 7.98
N GLY A 55 5.16 13.87 9.20
CA GLY A 55 4.37 14.17 10.41
C GLY A 55 3.35 13.09 10.78
N LEU A 56 3.56 11.84 10.34
CA LEU A 56 2.73 10.69 10.69
C LEU A 56 2.86 10.33 12.18
N ASP A 57 1.75 10.23 12.90
CA ASP A 57 1.71 9.62 14.23
C ASP A 57 1.46 8.11 14.11
N PRO A 58 2.41 7.26 14.53
CA PRO A 58 2.31 5.81 14.36
C PRO A 58 1.16 5.17 15.18
N VAL A 59 0.76 5.78 16.29
CA VAL A 59 -0.35 5.27 17.12
C VAL A 59 -1.68 5.57 16.44
N VAL A 60 -1.81 6.77 15.86
CA VAL A 60 -3.02 7.18 15.15
C VAL A 60 -3.17 6.43 13.83
N GLU A 61 -2.10 6.28 13.04
CA GLU A 61 -2.09 5.47 11.82
C GLU A 61 -2.53 4.04 12.13
N ARG A 62 -1.91 3.41 13.14
CA ARG A 62 -2.21 2.03 13.49
C ARG A 62 -3.68 1.82 13.79
N ARG A 63 -4.26 2.68 14.64
CA ARG A 63 -5.69 2.58 15.00
C ARG A 63 -6.58 2.70 13.76
N PHE A 64 -6.27 3.65 12.88
CA PHE A 64 -7.01 3.86 11.63
C PHE A 64 -6.93 2.64 10.71
N LEU A 65 -5.73 2.10 10.49
CA LEU A 65 -5.53 0.93 9.61
C LEU A 65 -6.18 -0.33 10.19
N GLU A 66 -6.07 -0.59 11.49
CA GLU A 66 -6.73 -1.73 12.14
C GLU A 66 -8.26 -1.67 12.01
N GLU A 67 -8.87 -0.49 12.08
CA GLU A 67 -10.31 -0.29 11.87
C GLU A 67 -10.68 -0.51 10.40
N LYS A 68 -10.00 0.16 9.46
CA LYS A 68 -10.29 0.05 8.02
C LYS A 68 -10.13 -1.37 7.50
N LEU A 69 -9.07 -2.07 7.91
CA LEU A 69 -8.83 -3.46 7.50
C LEU A 69 -9.92 -4.42 8.02
N ARG A 70 -10.53 -4.13 9.18
CA ARG A 70 -11.66 -4.91 9.68
C ARG A 70 -12.92 -4.71 8.83
N GLU A 71 -13.14 -3.49 8.31
CA GLU A 71 -14.30 -3.14 7.48
C GLU A 71 -14.19 -3.68 6.05
N GLU A 72 -13.00 -3.62 5.46
CA GLU A 72 -12.78 -3.92 4.03
C GLU A 72 -12.74 -5.43 3.72
N GLY A 73 -12.58 -6.26 4.75
CA GLY A 73 -12.50 -7.71 4.66
C GLY A 73 -11.06 -8.24 4.59
N SER A 74 -10.92 -9.55 4.43
CA SER A 74 -9.64 -10.23 4.52
C SER A 74 -8.78 -9.98 3.27
N PHE A 75 -7.48 -9.74 3.45
CA PHE A 75 -6.48 -9.75 2.40
C PHE A 75 -5.39 -10.75 2.79
N ASP A 76 -4.81 -11.43 1.81
CA ASP A 76 -3.69 -12.36 2.04
C ASP A 76 -2.39 -11.58 2.30
N GLU A 77 -2.31 -10.37 1.75
CA GLU A 77 -1.18 -9.47 1.95
C GLU A 77 -1.63 -8.00 1.94
N VAL A 78 -1.11 -7.22 2.88
CA VAL A 78 -1.28 -5.78 2.93
C VAL A 78 0.09 -5.11 2.93
N LEU A 79 0.31 -4.25 1.94
CA LEU A 79 1.54 -3.53 1.68
C LEU A 79 1.34 -2.03 1.87
N ILE A 80 2.35 -1.32 2.36
CA ILE A 80 2.32 0.13 2.52
C ILE A 80 3.67 0.76 2.19
N ASN A 81 3.72 1.93 1.54
CA ASN A 81 5.00 2.64 1.35
C ASN A 81 5.59 3.02 2.72
N GLY A 82 6.91 3.06 2.95
CA GLY A 82 7.46 3.43 4.26
C GLY A 82 7.15 2.45 5.41
N ASP A 83 7.56 2.81 6.62
CA ASP A 83 7.32 2.04 7.84
C ASP A 83 5.89 2.21 8.38
N THR A 84 5.42 1.25 9.17
CA THR A 84 4.15 1.33 9.90
C THR A 84 4.24 0.59 11.23
N ALA A 85 3.49 1.07 12.24
CA ALA A 85 3.35 0.38 13.52
C ALA A 85 2.29 -0.73 13.51
N THR A 86 1.61 -0.96 12.38
CA THR A 86 0.50 -1.91 12.23
C THR A 86 1.04 -3.31 11.91
N PRO A 87 0.93 -4.31 12.81
CA PRO A 87 1.61 -5.61 12.62
C PRO A 87 1.12 -6.43 11.43
N SER A 88 -0.13 -6.25 11.00
CA SER A 88 -0.73 -6.95 9.86
C SER A 88 -0.38 -6.32 8.50
N VAL A 89 0.40 -5.22 8.50
CA VAL A 89 0.77 -4.46 7.31
C VAL A 89 2.28 -4.49 7.16
N ARG A 90 2.78 -4.76 5.96
CA ARG A 90 4.22 -4.78 5.67
C ARG A 90 4.64 -3.59 4.83
N SER A 91 5.82 -3.05 5.12
CA SER A 91 6.45 -2.06 4.25
C SER A 91 6.76 -2.67 2.88
N LEU A 92 6.41 -1.95 1.81
CA LEU A 92 6.73 -2.35 0.44
C LEU A 92 8.11 -1.89 0.00
N ASP A 93 8.80 -1.00 0.73
CA ASP A 93 10.01 -0.33 0.21
C ASP A 93 11.11 -1.33 -0.16
N GLY A 94 11.37 -2.32 0.69
CA GLY A 94 12.35 -3.38 0.41
C GLY A 94 11.93 -4.36 -0.68
N LEU A 95 10.63 -4.52 -0.93
CA LEU A 95 10.12 -5.27 -2.07
C LEU A 95 10.26 -4.44 -3.35
N PHE A 96 9.83 -3.18 -3.31
CA PHE A 96 9.85 -2.27 -4.45
C PHE A 96 11.27 -2.06 -4.97
N LYS A 97 12.25 -1.88 -4.07
CA LYS A 97 13.66 -1.79 -4.46
C LYS A 97 14.11 -3.02 -5.25
N ARG A 98 13.81 -4.24 -4.76
CA ARG A 98 14.16 -5.48 -5.45
C ARG A 98 13.48 -5.61 -6.80
N LEU A 99 12.21 -5.25 -6.90
CA LEU A 99 11.46 -5.27 -8.15
C LEU A 99 12.01 -4.29 -9.19
N LEU A 100 12.56 -3.15 -8.76
CA LEU A 100 13.24 -2.22 -9.64
C LEU A 100 14.56 -2.82 -10.14
N GLU A 101 15.34 -3.46 -9.26
CA GLU A 101 16.61 -4.11 -9.60
C GLU A 101 16.40 -5.29 -10.59
N ASP A 102 15.36 -6.12 -10.38
CA ASP A 102 15.05 -7.28 -11.22
C ASP A 102 14.43 -6.91 -12.60
N GLY A 103 13.87 -5.70 -12.73
CA GLY A 103 13.24 -5.21 -13.96
C GLY A 103 14.22 -4.63 -15.00
N GLU A 104 15.51 -4.55 -14.66
CA GLU A 104 16.57 -4.01 -15.52
C GLU A 104 17.31 -5.07 -16.36
N GLU A 105 16.90 -6.35 -16.31
CA GLU A 105 17.48 -7.47 -17.09
C GLU A 105 16.75 -7.81 -18.41
#